data_AF-U7D6K0-F1
#
_entry.id   AF-U7D6K0-F1
#
_cell.length_a   1.000
_cell.length_b   1.000
_cell.length_c   1.000
_cell.angle_alpha   90.00
_cell.angle_beta   90.00
_cell.angle_gamma   90.00
#
_symmetry.space_group_name_H-M   'P 1'
#
loop_
_entity.id
_entity.type
_entity.pdbx_description
1 polymer ?
#
loop_
_entity_poly.entity_id
_entity_poly.type
_entity_poly.pdbx_seq_one_letter_code
_entity_poly.pdbx_strand_id
1 'polypeptide(L)'
;MKRQVLLWLLISLPLGAQEFLSQAEIDTTIQRAYYRFIAADRRAGGSSTSQKEAIQQARQAAQRLREKAETDPNARYILWRVNELEAQIALEQEEYNTVNAYRRGVEINEIVDEFNKELDAERPSFAKLYGLHASMLSLDTRHANELADLVNHHQRYIRQKTTQSINDAFGRGDYDTAKELYEYAVSNRRYLGISPGLYDQWSRRITQRRTAQFLRDELDERLRKVEEQVAANQHITHSRRTIQIFSADLENASERLDRSFTNRYQRRLEEMAAEIDRVEDSLVSHGISLIRPGDTQEAARFMENTLSQAGISNSKLAMVDRKILQASQRHMDDETAKSVARQLEGLNGAAPTGGLISTGDIQGRLHSRRDSVEQRFAMIEAKAIQHYRRENRRKMRRFDREHRRLTRNQARAEDRLAAITELLDRGRFRRARRRYDRHRDDLFAYGDARSLFIVRMRINEYFETHDDPDIARIQALQEEQSDSAHAAKAAEVIGKIYTNVENRNFMDALKIYYTNTDLLREHAHDEAFSAMRVYLLRRYNNEYSLYDG
;
A
#
# COMPACT_ATOMS: atom_id res chain seq x y z
N MET A 1 -91.75 46.23 -54.87
CA MET A 1 -90.96 45.58 -55.94
C MET A 1 -89.47 45.58 -55.60
N LYS A 2 -89.02 44.69 -54.71
CA LYS A 2 -87.59 44.50 -54.35
C LYS A 2 -87.34 43.05 -53.95
N ARG A 3 -87.35 42.13 -54.93
CA ARG A 3 -86.96 40.70 -54.76
C ARG A 3 -86.45 40.08 -56.07
N GLN A 4 -85.61 40.81 -56.82
CA GLN A 4 -85.06 40.31 -58.08
C GLN A 4 -83.56 40.57 -58.30
N VAL A 5 -82.79 40.91 -57.26
CA VAL A 5 -81.35 41.21 -57.40
C VAL A 5 -80.44 40.25 -56.62
N LEU A 6 -81.00 39.26 -55.90
CA LEU A 6 -80.21 38.38 -55.02
C LEU A 6 -79.88 36.99 -55.59
N LEU A 7 -80.15 36.73 -56.88
CA LEU A 7 -79.91 35.40 -57.48
C LEU A 7 -78.80 35.34 -58.55
N TRP A 8 -78.10 36.44 -58.84
CA TRP A 8 -77.10 36.50 -59.91
C TRP A 8 -75.65 36.72 -59.45
N LEU A 9 -75.37 36.68 -58.14
CA LEU A 9 -74.06 37.07 -57.58
C LEU A 9 -73.38 36.01 -56.72
N LEU A 10 -73.79 34.73 -56.80
CA LEU A 10 -73.24 33.66 -55.94
C LEU A 10 -72.83 32.36 -56.64
N ILE A 11 -72.67 32.33 -57.96
CA ILE A 11 -72.08 31.18 -58.67
C ILE A 11 -71.10 31.66 -59.75
N SER A 12 -70.05 32.36 -59.30
CA SER A 12 -68.79 32.49 -60.03
C SER A 12 -67.66 32.30 -59.03
N LEU A 13 -67.61 31.10 -58.44
CA LEU A 13 -66.39 30.59 -57.83
C LEU A 13 -65.33 30.57 -58.95
N PRO A 14 -64.13 31.14 -58.74
CA PRO A 14 -63.03 30.85 -59.63
C PRO A 14 -62.78 29.34 -59.49
N LEU A 15 -63.01 28.59 -60.57
CA LEU A 15 -62.31 27.33 -60.76
C LEU A 15 -60.83 27.70 -60.72
N GLY A 16 -60.23 27.58 -59.53
CA GLY A 16 -58.80 27.74 -59.36
C GLY A 16 -58.16 26.84 -60.40
N ALA A 17 -57.33 27.42 -61.26
CA ALA A 17 -56.59 26.67 -62.26
C ALA A 17 -55.86 25.54 -61.53
N GLN A 18 -56.34 24.31 -61.65
CA GLN A 18 -55.61 23.15 -61.19
C GLN A 18 -54.36 23.10 -62.04
N GLU A 19 -53.21 23.45 -61.45
CA GLU A 19 -51.91 23.28 -62.07
C GLU A 19 -51.68 21.78 -62.24
N PHE A 20 -51.97 21.29 -63.45
CA PHE A 20 -51.66 19.92 -63.84
C PHE A 20 -50.15 19.76 -64.00
N LEU A 21 -49.63 18.60 -63.61
CA LEU A 21 -48.21 18.30 -63.76
C LEU A 21 -47.85 18.13 -65.23
N SER A 22 -46.84 18.88 -65.66
CA SER A 22 -46.23 18.65 -66.97
C SER A 22 -45.37 17.38 -66.95
N GLN A 23 -45.26 16.70 -68.10
CA GLN A 23 -44.36 15.55 -68.25
C GLN A 23 -42.92 15.90 -67.85
N ALA A 24 -42.46 17.11 -68.19
CA ALA A 24 -41.14 17.61 -67.84
C ALA A 24 -40.92 17.69 -66.31
N GLU A 25 -41.92 18.11 -65.53
CA GLU A 25 -41.82 18.16 -64.07
C GLU A 25 -41.77 16.77 -63.43
N ILE A 26 -42.57 15.82 -63.97
CA ILE A 26 -42.58 14.42 -63.54
C ILE A 26 -41.20 13.81 -63.79
N ASP A 27 -40.68 13.96 -65.01
CA ASP A 27 -39.37 13.43 -65.39
C ASP A 27 -38.24 14.11 -64.63
N THR A 28 -38.30 15.42 -64.39
CA THR A 28 -37.30 16.12 -63.58
C THR A 28 -37.31 15.62 -62.14
N THR A 29 -38.48 15.35 -61.56
CA THR A 29 -38.61 14.83 -60.19
C THR A 29 -38.00 13.44 -60.07
N ILE A 30 -38.25 12.59 -61.06
CA ILE A 30 -37.74 11.22 -61.11
C ILE A 30 -36.25 11.18 -61.41
N GLN A 31 -35.78 11.97 -62.38
CA GLN A 31 -34.36 12.16 -62.64
C GLN A 31 -33.63 12.65 -61.40
N ARG A 32 -34.18 13.61 -60.64
CA ARG A 32 -33.60 14.06 -59.36
C ARG A 32 -33.45 12.92 -58.36
N ALA A 33 -34.39 11.98 -58.29
CA ALA A 33 -34.28 10.80 -57.44
C ALA A 33 -33.15 9.86 -57.93
N TYR A 34 -33.08 9.58 -59.22
CA TYR A 34 -31.98 8.80 -59.81
C TYR A 34 -30.60 9.45 -59.60
N TYR A 35 -30.49 10.76 -59.79
CA TYR A 35 -29.27 11.50 -59.51
C TYR A 35 -28.83 11.38 -58.05
N ARG A 36 -29.79 11.27 -57.11
CA ARG A 36 -29.48 11.08 -55.69
C ARG A 36 -28.94 9.68 -55.39
N PHE A 37 -29.43 8.63 -56.06
CA PHE A 37 -28.82 7.30 -55.98
C PHE A 37 -27.37 7.32 -56.48
N ILE A 38 -27.15 7.85 -57.68
CA ILE A 38 -25.80 7.96 -58.27
C ILE A 38 -24.87 8.83 -57.39
N ALA A 39 -25.39 9.91 -56.81
CA ALA A 39 -24.59 10.76 -55.92
C ALA A 39 -24.29 10.07 -54.58
N ALA A 40 -25.21 9.27 -54.04
CA ALA A 40 -25.00 8.52 -52.81
C ALA A 40 -23.93 7.43 -52.98
N ASP A 41 -23.92 6.77 -54.14
CA ASP A 41 -22.94 5.74 -54.51
C ASP A 41 -21.52 6.36 -54.69
N ARG A 42 -21.43 7.49 -55.42
CA ARG A 42 -20.14 8.14 -55.71
C ARG A 42 -19.47 8.85 -54.54
N ARG A 43 -20.22 9.43 -53.60
CA ARG A 43 -19.66 10.34 -52.59
C ARG A 43 -18.96 9.67 -51.43
N ALA A 44 -19.15 8.37 -51.21
CA ALA A 44 -18.79 7.79 -49.92
C ALA A 44 -18.32 6.34 -49.94
N GLY A 45 -17.91 5.78 -51.08
CA GLY A 45 -17.48 4.38 -51.16
C GLY A 45 -18.46 3.40 -50.49
N GLY A 46 -19.77 3.70 -50.54
CA GLY A 46 -20.81 2.94 -49.86
C GLY A 46 -21.10 3.31 -48.39
N SER A 47 -21.02 4.58 -47.98
CA SER A 47 -21.53 4.93 -46.62
C SER A 47 -23.04 4.67 -46.52
N SER A 48 -23.43 3.84 -45.54
CA SER A 48 -24.82 3.39 -45.35
C SER A 48 -25.81 4.54 -45.10
N THR A 49 -25.35 5.69 -44.59
CA THR A 49 -26.22 6.82 -44.29
C THR A 49 -26.72 7.53 -45.56
N SER A 50 -25.84 7.80 -46.54
CA SER A 50 -26.20 8.52 -47.77
C SER A 50 -27.15 7.72 -48.66
N GLN A 51 -26.94 6.40 -48.78
CA GLN A 51 -27.81 5.53 -49.57
C GLN A 51 -29.20 5.40 -48.93
N LYS A 52 -29.27 5.29 -47.58
CA LYS A 52 -30.53 5.28 -46.84
C LYS A 52 -31.33 6.58 -47.02
N GLU A 53 -30.66 7.73 -46.98
CA GLU A 53 -31.29 9.03 -47.22
C GLU A 53 -31.80 9.16 -48.65
N ALA A 54 -31.03 8.71 -49.64
CA ALA A 54 -31.44 8.69 -51.05
C ALA A 54 -32.69 7.83 -51.26
N ILE A 55 -32.73 6.63 -50.68
CA ILE A 55 -33.90 5.73 -50.69
C ILE A 55 -35.11 6.41 -50.05
N GLN A 56 -34.96 7.03 -48.88
CA GLN A 56 -36.07 7.69 -48.20
C GLN A 56 -36.63 8.88 -49.00
N GLN A 57 -35.74 9.68 -49.61
CA GLN A 57 -36.13 10.81 -50.44
C GLN A 57 -36.81 10.37 -51.74
N ALA A 58 -36.35 9.28 -52.35
CA ALA A 58 -36.98 8.68 -53.53
C ALA A 58 -38.38 8.13 -53.19
N ARG A 59 -38.56 7.48 -52.03
CA ARG A 59 -39.88 7.05 -51.55
C ARG A 59 -40.84 8.23 -51.36
N GLN A 60 -40.37 9.32 -50.77
CA GLN A 60 -41.17 10.54 -50.62
C GLN A 60 -41.55 11.15 -51.98
N ALA A 61 -40.65 11.13 -52.95
CA ALA A 61 -40.92 11.62 -54.30
C ALA A 61 -41.97 10.74 -55.01
N ALA A 62 -41.82 9.41 -54.95
CA ALA A 62 -42.78 8.45 -55.48
C ALA A 62 -44.18 8.64 -54.85
N GLN A 63 -44.25 8.74 -53.53
CA GLN A 63 -45.50 8.94 -52.80
C GLN A 63 -46.20 10.26 -53.19
N ARG A 64 -45.47 11.38 -53.25
CA ARG A 64 -46.03 12.67 -53.66
C ARG A 64 -46.55 12.67 -55.10
N LEU A 65 -45.83 12.01 -56.01
CA LEU A 65 -46.29 11.87 -57.41
C LEU A 65 -47.54 11.00 -57.48
N ARG A 66 -47.62 9.94 -56.67
CA ARG A 66 -48.78 9.04 -56.59
C ARG A 66 -50.03 9.77 -56.07
N GLU A 67 -49.88 10.55 -54.99
CA GLU A 67 -50.96 11.38 -54.44
C GLU A 67 -51.47 12.41 -55.47
N LYS A 68 -50.56 13.03 -56.23
CA LYS A 68 -50.94 13.98 -57.30
C LYS A 68 -51.62 13.32 -58.50
N ALA A 69 -51.29 12.05 -58.80
CA ALA A 69 -51.87 11.33 -59.92
C ALA A 69 -53.38 11.09 -59.78
N GLU A 70 -53.93 11.07 -58.56
CA GLU A 70 -55.36 10.83 -58.31
C GLU A 70 -56.27 11.90 -58.94
N THR A 71 -55.75 13.13 -59.09
CA THR A 71 -56.51 14.29 -59.58
C THR A 71 -56.00 14.82 -60.92
N ASP A 72 -54.99 14.19 -61.53
CA ASP A 72 -54.29 14.69 -62.72
C ASP A 72 -54.70 13.94 -63.99
N PRO A 73 -55.00 14.62 -65.12
CA PRO A 73 -55.33 13.98 -66.40
C PRO A 73 -54.18 13.13 -66.98
N ASN A 74 -52.94 13.37 -66.56
CA ASN A 74 -51.76 12.57 -66.92
C ASN A 74 -51.50 11.39 -65.97
N ALA A 75 -52.47 11.00 -65.14
CA ALA A 75 -52.35 9.93 -64.14
C ALA A 75 -51.63 8.67 -64.65
N ARG A 76 -51.94 8.21 -65.87
CA ARG A 76 -51.33 7.00 -66.45
C ARG A 76 -49.83 7.14 -66.66
N TYR A 77 -49.36 8.31 -67.09
CA TYR A 77 -47.92 8.58 -67.26
C TYR A 77 -47.22 8.68 -65.91
N ILE A 78 -47.83 9.40 -64.95
CA ILE A 78 -47.30 9.54 -63.59
C ILE A 78 -47.14 8.17 -62.94
N LEU A 79 -48.17 7.33 -62.98
CA LEU A 79 -48.15 5.99 -62.39
C LEU A 79 -47.12 5.07 -63.07
N TRP A 80 -46.98 5.14 -64.40
CA TRP A 80 -45.94 4.38 -65.10
C TRP A 80 -44.54 4.76 -64.59
N ARG A 81 -44.23 6.05 -64.52
CA ARG A 81 -42.92 6.52 -64.07
C ARG A 81 -42.69 6.30 -62.57
N VAL A 82 -43.73 6.40 -61.75
CA VAL A 82 -43.68 6.06 -60.32
C VAL A 82 -43.35 4.59 -60.12
N ASN A 83 -43.98 3.68 -60.88
CA ASN A 83 -43.67 2.25 -60.81
C ASN A 83 -42.21 1.95 -61.18
N GLU A 84 -41.66 2.67 -62.17
CA GLU A 84 -40.25 2.55 -62.53
C GLU A 84 -39.33 3.01 -61.40
N LEU A 85 -39.63 4.14 -60.77
CA LEU A 85 -38.89 4.63 -59.61
C LEU A 85 -39.02 3.67 -58.41
N GLU A 86 -40.19 3.08 -58.17
CA GLU A 86 -40.42 2.09 -57.12
C GLU A 86 -39.61 0.80 -57.35
N ALA A 87 -39.50 0.35 -58.61
CA ALA A 87 -38.63 -0.77 -58.97
C ALA A 87 -37.15 -0.46 -58.67
N GLN A 88 -36.66 0.73 -59.01
CA GLN A 88 -35.30 1.14 -58.65
C GLN A 88 -35.11 1.22 -57.13
N ILE A 89 -36.06 1.82 -56.41
CA ILE A 89 -36.03 1.89 -54.93
C ILE A 89 -35.89 0.49 -54.32
N ALA A 90 -36.57 -0.51 -54.88
CA ALA A 90 -36.48 -1.89 -54.41
C ALA A 90 -35.07 -2.48 -54.62
N LEU A 91 -34.48 -2.28 -55.81
CA LEU A 91 -33.11 -2.72 -56.11
C LEU A 91 -32.08 -2.06 -55.18
N GLU A 92 -32.14 -0.73 -55.02
CA GLU A 92 -31.25 0.03 -54.15
C GLU A 92 -31.39 -0.40 -52.68
N GLN A 93 -32.61 -0.71 -52.25
CA GLN A 93 -32.87 -1.20 -50.89
C GLN A 93 -32.30 -2.60 -50.66
N GLU A 94 -32.40 -3.49 -51.65
CA GLU A 94 -31.81 -4.83 -51.59
C GLU A 94 -30.28 -4.75 -51.55
N GLU A 95 -29.67 -3.96 -52.43
CA GLU A 95 -28.23 -3.72 -52.42
C GLU A 95 -27.77 -3.14 -51.08
N TYR A 96 -28.42 -2.09 -50.59
CA TYR A 96 -28.17 -1.53 -49.26
C TYR A 96 -28.23 -2.59 -48.15
N ASN A 97 -29.23 -3.49 -48.19
CA ASN A 97 -29.36 -4.55 -47.20
C ASN A 97 -28.22 -5.56 -47.30
N THR A 98 -27.82 -5.96 -48.51
CA THR A 98 -26.72 -6.92 -48.74
C THR A 98 -25.37 -6.36 -48.30
N VAL A 99 -25.07 -5.10 -48.61
CA VAL A 99 -23.83 -4.43 -48.20
C VAL A 99 -23.76 -4.29 -46.68
N ASN A 100 -24.86 -3.89 -46.03
CA ASN A 100 -24.90 -3.83 -44.56
C ASN A 100 -24.80 -5.21 -43.92
N ALA A 101 -25.40 -6.24 -44.50
CA ALA A 101 -25.28 -7.61 -44.01
C ALA A 101 -23.84 -8.10 -44.11
N TYR A 102 -23.16 -7.83 -45.24
CA TYR A 102 -21.74 -8.15 -45.42
C TYR A 102 -20.87 -7.42 -44.41
N ARG A 103 -21.06 -6.10 -44.25
CA ARG A 103 -20.31 -5.29 -43.27
C ARG A 103 -20.50 -5.79 -41.84
N ARG A 104 -21.74 -6.09 -41.44
CA ARG A 104 -22.03 -6.71 -40.14
C ARG A 104 -21.32 -8.05 -39.99
N GLY A 105 -21.30 -8.86 -41.04
CA GLY A 105 -20.57 -10.13 -41.04
C GLY A 105 -19.06 -9.95 -40.81
N VAL A 106 -18.44 -8.94 -41.44
CA VAL A 106 -17.02 -8.61 -41.22
C VAL A 106 -16.78 -8.16 -39.77
N GLU A 107 -17.60 -7.23 -39.25
CA GLU A 107 -17.48 -6.74 -37.87
C GLU A 107 -17.69 -7.87 -36.84
N ILE A 108 -18.64 -8.79 -37.09
CA ILE A 108 -18.85 -9.98 -36.27
C ILE A 108 -17.61 -10.87 -36.28
N ASN A 109 -17.04 -11.16 -37.45
CA ASN A 109 -15.85 -12.01 -37.58
C ASN A 109 -14.64 -11.39 -36.87
N GLU A 110 -14.42 -10.08 -36.99
CA GLU A 110 -13.33 -9.38 -36.29
C GLU A 110 -13.48 -9.50 -34.76
N ILE A 111 -14.69 -9.34 -34.23
CA ILE A 111 -14.97 -9.51 -32.80
C ILE A 111 -14.72 -10.95 -32.36
N VAL A 112 -15.15 -11.94 -33.16
CA VAL A 112 -14.94 -13.37 -32.87
C VAL A 112 -13.45 -13.71 -32.88
N ASP A 113 -12.69 -13.21 -33.85
CA ASP A 113 -11.24 -13.44 -33.94
C ASP A 113 -10.50 -12.84 -32.73
N GLU A 114 -10.83 -11.60 -32.36
CA GLU A 114 -10.24 -10.98 -31.18
C GLU A 114 -10.66 -11.68 -29.88
N PHE A 115 -11.90 -12.15 -29.80
CA PHE A 115 -12.41 -12.91 -28.67
C PHE A 115 -11.68 -14.24 -28.50
N ASN A 116 -11.51 -15.01 -29.59
CA ASN A 116 -10.81 -16.29 -29.58
C ASN A 116 -9.34 -16.10 -29.18
N LYS A 117 -8.68 -15.07 -29.73
CA LYS A 117 -7.30 -14.71 -29.36
C LYS A 117 -7.16 -14.42 -27.86
N GLU A 118 -8.13 -13.71 -27.28
CA GLU A 118 -8.13 -13.40 -25.85
C GLU A 118 -8.47 -14.63 -25.00
N LEU A 119 -9.35 -15.51 -25.48
CA LEU A 119 -9.74 -16.75 -24.81
C LEU A 119 -8.57 -17.76 -24.75
N ASP A 120 -7.74 -17.79 -25.79
CA ASP A 120 -6.57 -18.67 -25.90
C ASP A 120 -5.36 -18.18 -25.09
N ALA A 121 -5.41 -16.95 -24.58
CA ALA A 121 -4.34 -16.42 -23.73
C ALA A 121 -4.23 -17.19 -22.41
N GLU A 122 -3.02 -17.43 -21.93
CA GLU A 122 -2.81 -18.13 -20.63
C GLU A 122 -3.42 -17.36 -19.45
N ARG A 123 -3.43 -16.03 -19.54
CA ARG A 123 -3.98 -15.10 -18.55
C ARG A 123 -4.97 -14.14 -19.25
N PRO A 124 -6.20 -14.58 -19.54
CA PRO A 124 -7.17 -13.77 -20.26
C PRO A 124 -7.60 -12.55 -19.44
N SER A 125 -7.85 -11.43 -20.11
CA SER A 125 -8.47 -10.24 -19.54
C SER A 125 -10.00 -10.35 -19.62
N PHE A 126 -10.64 -10.69 -18.50
CA PHE A 126 -12.10 -10.80 -18.47
C PHE A 126 -12.78 -9.47 -18.81
N ALA A 127 -12.18 -8.34 -18.44
CA ALA A 127 -12.70 -7.02 -18.81
C ALA A 127 -12.80 -6.86 -20.34
N LYS A 128 -11.79 -7.34 -21.08
CA LYS A 128 -11.79 -7.30 -22.54
C LYS A 128 -12.79 -8.27 -23.14
N LEU A 129 -12.88 -9.50 -22.62
CA LEU A 129 -13.88 -10.49 -23.05
C LEU A 129 -15.32 -9.97 -22.88
N TYR A 130 -15.64 -9.36 -21.74
CA TYR A 130 -16.96 -8.76 -21.51
C TYR A 130 -17.20 -7.52 -22.40
N GLY A 131 -16.16 -6.77 -22.74
CA GLY A 131 -16.23 -5.68 -23.72
C GLY A 131 -16.58 -6.18 -25.12
N LEU A 132 -15.92 -7.24 -25.59
CA LEU A 132 -16.19 -7.88 -26.88
C LEU A 132 -17.60 -8.49 -26.93
N HIS A 133 -18.04 -9.12 -25.84
CA HIS A 133 -19.42 -9.58 -25.69
C HIS A 133 -20.43 -8.42 -25.81
N ALA A 134 -20.17 -7.26 -25.18
CA ALA A 134 -21.06 -6.11 -25.29
C ALA A 134 -21.12 -5.54 -26.72
N SER A 135 -19.99 -5.51 -27.42
CA SER A 135 -19.94 -5.15 -28.85
C SER A 135 -20.75 -6.14 -29.70
N MET A 136 -20.57 -7.45 -29.48
CA MET A 136 -21.34 -8.48 -30.18
C MET A 136 -22.84 -8.37 -29.91
N LEU A 137 -23.24 -8.06 -28.68
CA LEU A 137 -24.65 -7.91 -28.31
C LEU A 137 -25.36 -6.80 -29.10
N SER A 138 -24.62 -5.77 -29.53
CA SER A 138 -25.16 -4.70 -30.37
C SER A 138 -25.35 -5.10 -31.85
N LEU A 139 -24.64 -6.13 -32.30
CA LEU A 139 -24.65 -6.62 -33.68
C LEU A 139 -25.54 -7.86 -33.87
N ASP A 140 -25.33 -8.88 -33.05
CA ASP A 140 -26.05 -10.14 -33.08
C ASP A 140 -26.19 -10.75 -31.67
N THR A 141 -27.44 -10.73 -31.18
CA THR A 141 -27.80 -11.29 -29.86
C THR A 141 -27.54 -12.79 -29.72
N ARG A 142 -27.62 -13.56 -30.82
CA ARG A 142 -27.41 -15.01 -30.77
C ARG A 142 -25.94 -15.32 -30.53
N HIS A 143 -25.06 -14.75 -31.35
CA HIS A 143 -23.61 -14.92 -31.18
C HIS A 143 -23.15 -14.34 -29.83
N ALA A 144 -23.73 -13.24 -29.37
CA ALA A 144 -23.42 -12.70 -28.04
C ALA A 144 -23.73 -13.70 -26.91
N ASN A 145 -24.87 -14.40 -26.96
CA ASN A 145 -25.20 -15.42 -25.96
C ASN A 145 -24.20 -16.59 -25.99
N GLU A 146 -23.77 -17.01 -27.18
CA GLU A 146 -22.74 -18.04 -27.35
C GLU A 146 -21.40 -17.60 -26.73
N LEU A 147 -20.99 -16.35 -26.97
CA LEU A 147 -19.80 -15.76 -26.32
C LEU A 147 -19.96 -15.72 -24.80
N ALA A 148 -21.13 -15.34 -24.27
CA ALA A 148 -21.37 -15.29 -22.83
C ALA A 148 -21.22 -16.67 -22.18
N ASP A 149 -21.73 -17.72 -22.82
CA ASP A 149 -21.59 -19.10 -22.34
C ASP A 149 -20.11 -19.54 -22.32
N LEU A 150 -19.35 -19.20 -23.36
CA LEU A 150 -17.91 -19.46 -23.44
C LEU A 150 -17.15 -18.71 -22.33
N VAL A 151 -17.43 -17.42 -22.12
CA VAL A 151 -16.83 -16.64 -21.03
C VAL A 151 -17.15 -17.27 -19.68
N ASN A 152 -18.42 -17.63 -19.43
CA ASN A 152 -18.86 -18.23 -18.17
C ASN A 152 -18.22 -19.60 -17.91
N HIS A 153 -17.99 -20.39 -18.95
CA HIS A 153 -17.28 -21.67 -18.85
C HIS A 153 -15.80 -21.45 -18.53
N HIS A 154 -15.13 -20.59 -19.30
CA HIS A 154 -13.72 -20.31 -19.15
C HIS A 154 -13.40 -19.62 -17.80
N GLN A 155 -14.27 -18.71 -17.35
CA GLN A 155 -14.18 -18.06 -16.04
C GLN A 155 -14.18 -19.08 -14.89
N ARG A 156 -15.02 -20.11 -14.95
CA ARG A 156 -15.06 -21.17 -13.94
C ARG A 156 -13.75 -21.97 -13.92
N TYR A 157 -13.26 -22.33 -15.10
CA TYR A 157 -11.98 -23.03 -15.25
C TYR A 157 -10.81 -22.20 -14.70
N ILE A 158 -10.67 -20.95 -15.13
CA ILE A 158 -9.60 -20.05 -14.68
C ILE A 158 -9.70 -19.78 -13.18
N ARG A 159 -10.91 -19.54 -12.64
CA ARG A 159 -11.11 -19.40 -11.19
C ARG A 159 -10.55 -20.61 -10.43
N GLN A 160 -10.89 -21.82 -10.86
CA GLN A 160 -10.41 -23.05 -10.21
C GLN A 160 -8.90 -23.19 -10.35
N LYS A 161 -8.37 -23.04 -11.58
CA LYS A 161 -6.94 -23.13 -11.88
C LYS A 161 -6.13 -22.10 -11.10
N THR A 162 -6.51 -20.82 -11.10
CA THR A 162 -5.83 -19.76 -10.35
C THR A 162 -5.83 -20.06 -8.85
N THR A 163 -6.97 -20.47 -8.29
CA THR A 163 -7.06 -20.82 -6.86
C THR A 163 -6.12 -21.98 -6.52
N GLN A 164 -6.09 -23.02 -7.36
CA GLN A 164 -5.23 -24.18 -7.19
C GLN A 164 -3.74 -23.80 -7.34
N SER A 165 -3.37 -23.12 -8.43
CA SER A 165 -1.99 -22.70 -8.68
C SER A 165 -1.42 -21.82 -7.58
N ILE A 166 -2.22 -20.91 -7.01
CA ILE A 166 -1.80 -20.10 -5.86
C ILE A 166 -1.51 -20.99 -4.64
N ASN A 167 -2.41 -21.94 -4.34
CA ASN A 167 -2.23 -22.85 -3.20
C ASN A 167 -1.04 -23.80 -3.41
N ASP A 168 -0.82 -24.29 -4.63
CA ASP A 168 0.31 -25.13 -5.00
C ASP A 168 1.63 -24.35 -4.94
N ALA A 169 1.63 -23.09 -5.36
CA ALA A 169 2.78 -22.18 -5.21
C ALA A 169 3.13 -21.98 -3.72
N PHE A 170 2.13 -21.74 -2.86
CA PHE A 170 2.33 -21.72 -1.41
C PHE A 170 2.85 -23.06 -0.86
N GLY A 171 2.32 -24.20 -1.35
CA GLY A 171 2.74 -25.54 -0.92
C GLY A 171 4.19 -25.85 -1.28
N ARG A 172 4.66 -25.36 -2.44
CA ARG A 172 6.06 -25.47 -2.89
C ARG A 172 6.99 -24.43 -2.26
N GLY A 173 6.44 -23.41 -1.61
CA GLY A 173 7.21 -22.30 -1.06
C GLY A 173 7.68 -21.29 -2.12
N ASP A 174 7.07 -21.28 -3.30
CA ASP A 174 7.34 -20.32 -4.36
C ASP A 174 6.40 -19.11 -4.23
N TYR A 175 6.84 -18.13 -3.45
CA TYR A 175 6.02 -16.97 -3.08
C TYR A 175 5.98 -15.89 -4.16
N ASP A 176 6.99 -15.82 -5.03
CA ASP A 176 7.02 -14.86 -6.14
C ASP A 176 5.96 -15.25 -7.18
N THR A 177 5.90 -16.53 -7.55
CA THR A 177 4.81 -17.06 -8.39
C THR A 177 3.46 -16.89 -7.72
N ALA A 178 3.34 -17.16 -6.40
CA ALA A 178 2.08 -16.97 -5.68
C ALA A 178 1.63 -15.49 -5.69
N LYS A 179 2.57 -14.55 -5.61
CA LYS A 179 2.31 -13.10 -5.66
C LYS A 179 1.81 -12.68 -7.04
N GLU A 180 2.47 -13.08 -8.13
CA GLU A 180 2.01 -12.76 -9.48
C GLU A 180 0.60 -13.28 -9.76
N LEU A 181 0.34 -14.53 -9.36
CA LEU A 181 -0.98 -15.15 -9.52
C LEU A 181 -2.04 -14.45 -8.67
N TYR A 182 -1.68 -14.03 -7.45
CA TYR A 182 -2.53 -13.22 -6.59
C TYR A 182 -2.85 -11.86 -7.23
N GLU A 183 -1.86 -11.16 -7.78
CA GLU A 183 -2.05 -9.86 -8.47
C GLU A 183 -2.96 -9.99 -9.70
N TYR A 184 -2.79 -11.06 -10.48
CA TYR A 184 -3.72 -11.40 -11.56
C TYR A 184 -5.15 -11.62 -11.03
N ALA A 185 -5.29 -12.39 -9.95
CA ALA A 185 -6.59 -12.65 -9.34
C ALA A 185 -7.24 -11.38 -8.78
N VAL A 186 -6.46 -10.44 -8.26
CA VAL A 186 -6.94 -9.15 -7.75
C VAL A 186 -7.40 -8.25 -8.90
N SER A 187 -6.61 -8.14 -9.98
CA SER A 187 -6.96 -7.38 -11.18
C SER A 187 -8.28 -7.87 -11.80
N ASN A 188 -8.56 -9.18 -11.70
CA ASN A 188 -9.78 -9.80 -12.20
C ASN A 188 -10.82 -10.12 -11.11
N ARG A 189 -10.72 -9.50 -9.92
CA ARG A 189 -11.55 -9.82 -8.74
C ARG A 189 -13.05 -9.71 -9.01
N ARG A 190 -13.47 -8.73 -9.79
CA ARG A 190 -14.88 -8.51 -10.16
C ARG A 190 -15.46 -9.65 -11.00
N TYR A 191 -14.61 -10.35 -11.75
CA TYR A 191 -15.02 -11.38 -12.70
C TYR A 191 -14.83 -12.79 -12.14
N LEU A 192 -13.72 -13.09 -11.47
CA LEU A 192 -13.42 -14.46 -11.04
C LEU A 192 -14.36 -15.01 -9.97
N GLY A 193 -15.11 -14.16 -9.25
CA GLY A 193 -16.06 -14.61 -8.23
C GLY A 193 -15.41 -15.38 -7.07
N ILE A 194 -14.12 -15.14 -6.83
CA ILE A 194 -13.38 -15.70 -5.69
C ILE A 194 -13.84 -15.01 -4.41
N SER A 195 -14.03 -15.79 -3.34
CA SER A 195 -14.48 -15.26 -2.05
C SER A 195 -13.48 -14.23 -1.49
N PRO A 196 -13.93 -13.07 -0.96
CA PRO A 196 -13.05 -12.08 -0.33
C PRO A 196 -12.12 -12.68 0.73
N GLY A 197 -12.60 -13.65 1.51
CA GLY A 197 -11.81 -14.28 2.57
C GLY A 197 -10.58 -15.03 2.06
N LEU A 198 -10.62 -15.56 0.82
CA LEU A 198 -9.46 -16.20 0.20
C LEU A 198 -8.40 -15.18 -0.20
N TYR A 199 -8.80 -14.02 -0.74
CA TYR A 199 -7.87 -12.92 -1.02
C TYR A 199 -7.17 -12.45 0.25
N ASP A 200 -7.91 -12.27 1.34
CA ASP A 200 -7.34 -11.85 2.62
C ASP A 200 -6.38 -12.91 3.19
N GLN A 201 -6.67 -14.19 2.97
CA GLN A 201 -5.78 -15.28 3.37
C GLN A 201 -4.49 -15.29 2.56
N TRP A 202 -4.58 -15.16 1.23
CA TRP A 202 -3.42 -15.12 0.34
C TRP A 202 -2.55 -13.88 0.60
N SER A 203 -3.17 -12.71 0.72
CA SER A 203 -2.49 -11.46 1.07
C SER A 203 -1.73 -11.61 2.39
N ARG A 204 -2.38 -12.11 3.46
CA ARG A 204 -1.72 -12.34 4.75
C ARG A 204 -0.52 -13.28 4.63
N ARG A 205 -0.65 -14.39 3.89
CA ARG A 205 0.46 -15.33 3.68
C ARG A 205 1.64 -14.70 2.93
N ILE A 206 1.38 -13.93 1.88
CA ILE A 206 2.41 -13.22 1.11
C ILE A 206 3.11 -12.19 2.01
N THR A 207 2.35 -11.37 2.74
CA THR A 207 2.91 -10.35 3.64
C THR A 207 3.72 -10.98 4.77
N GLN A 208 3.20 -12.02 5.42
CA GLN A 208 3.91 -12.73 6.49
C GLN A 208 5.26 -13.28 6.00
N ARG A 209 5.31 -13.87 4.80
CA ARG A 209 6.57 -14.37 4.25
C ARG A 209 7.53 -13.25 3.89
N ARG A 210 7.06 -12.16 3.28
CA ARG A 210 7.91 -11.00 2.95
C ARG A 210 8.52 -10.39 4.22
N THR A 211 7.72 -10.27 5.29
CA THR A 211 8.22 -9.83 6.59
C THR A 211 9.23 -10.83 7.16
N ALA A 212 8.96 -12.14 7.08
CA ALA A 212 9.90 -13.15 7.53
C ALA A 212 11.23 -13.13 6.75
N GLN A 213 11.19 -12.90 5.44
CA GLN A 213 12.39 -12.81 4.60
C GLN A 213 13.21 -11.55 4.91
N PHE A 214 12.55 -10.39 5.01
CA PHE A 214 13.22 -9.17 5.45
C PHE A 214 13.90 -9.34 6.81
N LEU A 215 13.20 -9.97 7.77
CA LEU A 215 13.76 -10.28 9.08
C LEU A 215 14.95 -11.24 9.00
N ARG A 216 14.96 -12.20 8.06
CA ARG A 216 16.12 -13.08 7.85
C ARG A 216 17.33 -12.30 7.38
N ASP A 217 17.17 -11.50 6.33
CA ASP A 217 18.26 -10.72 5.75
C ASP A 217 18.85 -9.73 6.78
N GLU A 218 17.99 -9.11 7.59
CA GLU A 218 18.40 -8.24 8.69
C GLU A 218 19.17 -9.01 9.78
N LEU A 219 18.68 -10.18 10.17
CA LEU A 219 19.35 -11.03 11.17
C LEU A 219 20.67 -11.60 10.65
N ASP A 220 20.76 -11.92 9.36
CA ASP A 220 22.00 -12.37 8.70
C ASP A 220 23.08 -11.29 8.75
N GLU A 221 22.75 -10.08 8.29
CA GLU A 221 23.71 -8.97 8.30
C GLU A 221 24.13 -8.60 9.72
N ARG A 222 23.21 -8.67 10.67
CA ARG A 222 23.52 -8.44 12.09
C ARG A 222 24.38 -9.55 12.66
N LEU A 223 24.09 -10.82 12.38
CA LEU A 223 24.92 -11.95 12.84
C LEU A 223 26.35 -11.79 12.34
N ARG A 224 26.54 -11.45 11.05
CA ARG A 224 27.86 -11.18 10.47
C ARG A 224 28.61 -10.09 11.24
N LYS A 225 27.93 -9.00 11.60
CA LYS A 225 28.54 -7.94 12.43
C LYS A 225 28.90 -8.42 13.83
N VAL A 226 28.09 -9.27 14.45
CA VAL A 226 28.42 -9.87 15.74
C VAL A 226 29.66 -10.76 15.59
N GLU A 227 29.72 -11.60 14.57
CA GLU A 227 30.87 -12.46 14.30
C GLU A 227 32.16 -11.65 14.09
N GLU A 228 32.11 -10.58 13.29
CA GLU A 228 33.24 -9.66 13.08
C GLU A 228 33.69 -9.00 14.40
N GLN A 229 32.75 -8.60 15.25
CA GLN A 229 33.06 -8.00 16.55
C GLN A 229 33.69 -8.99 17.53
N VAL A 230 33.18 -10.22 17.58
CA VAL A 230 33.74 -11.29 18.42
C VAL A 230 35.15 -11.64 17.93
N ALA A 231 35.33 -11.80 16.62
CA ALA A 231 36.63 -12.11 16.02
C ALA A 231 37.68 -11.02 16.26
N ALA A 232 37.27 -9.74 16.30
CA ALA A 232 38.16 -8.62 16.57
C ALA A 232 38.73 -8.62 18.01
N ASN A 233 38.12 -9.34 18.96
CA ASN A 233 38.61 -9.52 20.34
C ASN A 233 38.94 -8.23 21.13
N GLN A 234 38.48 -7.05 20.71
CA GLN A 234 38.87 -5.77 21.31
C GLN A 234 38.17 -5.48 22.65
N HIS A 235 36.91 -5.93 22.83
CA HIS A 235 36.16 -5.73 24.07
C HIS A 235 35.21 -6.91 24.36
N ILE A 236 35.55 -7.71 25.38
CA ILE A 236 34.82 -8.92 25.80
C ILE A 236 33.42 -8.56 26.33
N THR A 237 33.32 -7.58 27.23
CA THR A 237 32.01 -7.10 27.74
C THR A 237 31.10 -6.62 26.62
N HIS A 238 31.65 -5.90 25.64
CA HIS A 238 30.86 -5.36 24.53
C HIS A 238 30.32 -6.51 23.66
N SER A 239 31.19 -7.44 23.27
CA SER A 239 30.82 -8.62 22.47
C SER A 239 29.77 -9.48 23.15
N ARG A 240 29.91 -9.74 24.46
CA ARG A 240 28.90 -10.47 25.27
C ARG A 240 27.55 -9.75 25.29
N ARG A 241 27.55 -8.43 25.45
CA ARG A 241 26.32 -7.62 25.44
C ARG A 241 25.66 -7.64 24.06
N THR A 242 26.44 -7.57 22.97
CA THR A 242 25.91 -7.65 21.61
C THR A 242 25.26 -9.01 21.34
N ILE A 243 25.88 -10.12 21.76
CA ILE A 243 25.29 -11.47 21.66
C ILE A 243 23.97 -11.54 22.44
N GLN A 244 23.92 -11.01 23.67
CA GLN A 244 22.69 -11.01 24.49
C GLN A 244 21.55 -10.21 23.83
N ILE A 245 21.85 -9.03 23.31
CA ILE A 245 20.87 -8.19 22.59
C ILE A 245 20.37 -8.95 21.35
N PHE A 246 21.27 -9.53 20.57
CA PHE A 246 20.90 -10.26 19.36
C PHE A 246 20.11 -11.54 19.70
N SER A 247 20.41 -12.23 20.80
CA SER A 247 19.63 -13.37 21.30
C SER A 247 18.19 -12.96 21.66
N ALA A 248 18.01 -11.84 22.37
CA ALA A 248 16.68 -11.34 22.71
C ALA A 248 15.89 -10.91 21.45
N ASP A 249 16.56 -10.31 20.47
CA ASP A 249 15.94 -9.96 19.19
C ASP A 249 15.54 -11.20 18.38
N LEU A 250 16.40 -12.23 18.37
CA LEU A 250 16.10 -13.53 17.74
C LEU A 250 14.91 -14.22 18.41
N GLU A 251 14.81 -14.19 19.74
CA GLU A 251 13.65 -14.69 20.49
C GLU A 251 12.37 -13.97 20.09
N ASN A 252 12.39 -12.64 20.00
CA ASN A 252 11.24 -11.84 19.55
C ASN A 252 10.87 -12.12 18.08
N ALA A 253 11.85 -12.39 17.23
CA ALA A 253 11.63 -12.72 15.82
C ALA A 253 11.20 -14.19 15.61
N SER A 254 11.43 -15.06 16.59
CA SER A 254 11.20 -16.51 16.48
C SER A 254 9.75 -16.90 16.19
N GLU A 255 8.78 -16.08 16.62
CA GLU A 255 7.36 -16.28 16.33
C GLU A 255 7.03 -16.19 14.82
N ARG A 256 7.88 -15.49 14.06
CA ARG A 256 7.67 -15.19 12.63
C ARG A 256 8.62 -15.95 11.72
N LEU A 257 9.57 -16.69 12.30
CA LEU A 257 10.63 -17.38 11.58
C LEU A 257 10.48 -18.91 11.72
N ASP A 258 11.00 -19.63 10.73
CA ASP A 258 11.02 -21.09 10.78
C ASP A 258 11.89 -21.58 11.94
N ARG A 259 11.40 -22.52 12.77
CA ARG A 259 12.12 -23.03 13.95
C ARG A 259 13.53 -23.55 13.64
N SER A 260 13.72 -24.16 12.46
CA SER A 260 15.03 -24.65 12.02
C SER A 260 16.03 -23.52 11.80
N PHE A 261 15.57 -22.36 11.33
CA PHE A 261 16.38 -21.15 11.19
C PHE A 261 16.74 -20.62 12.57
N THR A 262 15.76 -20.40 13.45
CA THR A 262 15.99 -19.88 14.81
C THR A 262 16.99 -20.74 15.59
N ASN A 263 16.81 -22.07 15.56
CA ASN A 263 17.71 -23.00 16.25
C ASN A 263 19.15 -22.94 15.72
N ARG A 264 19.35 -22.69 14.43
CA ARG A 264 20.69 -22.55 13.85
C ARG A 264 21.40 -21.31 14.38
N TYR A 265 20.70 -20.18 14.44
CA TYR A 265 21.27 -18.92 14.95
C TYR A 265 21.52 -19.00 16.45
N GLN A 266 20.60 -19.61 17.19
CA GLN A 266 20.78 -19.79 18.62
C GLN A 266 22.02 -20.63 18.94
N ARG A 267 22.23 -21.76 18.23
CA ARG A 267 23.48 -22.54 18.34
C ARG A 267 24.71 -21.70 18.00
N ARG A 268 24.63 -20.88 16.94
CA ARG A 268 25.75 -20.03 16.53
C ARG A 268 26.09 -18.97 17.59
N LEU A 269 25.08 -18.40 18.23
CA LEU A 269 25.25 -17.46 19.34
C LEU A 269 25.86 -18.13 20.58
N GLU A 270 25.42 -19.35 20.89
CA GLU A 270 25.98 -20.16 21.98
C GLU A 270 27.45 -20.50 21.72
N GLU A 271 27.82 -20.85 20.47
CA GLU A 271 29.20 -21.07 20.06
C GLU A 271 30.06 -19.82 20.26
N MET A 272 29.60 -18.65 19.82
CA MET A 272 30.31 -17.38 20.00
C MET A 272 30.43 -16.98 21.47
N ALA A 273 29.38 -17.20 22.28
CA ALA A 273 29.43 -16.94 23.71
C ALA A 273 30.48 -17.83 24.39
N ALA A 274 30.53 -19.12 24.02
CA ALA A 274 31.53 -20.05 24.53
C ALA A 274 32.96 -19.68 24.09
N GLU A 275 33.14 -19.13 22.88
CA GLU A 275 34.43 -18.63 22.42
C GLU A 275 34.90 -17.44 23.26
N ILE A 276 34.03 -16.47 23.52
CA ILE A 276 34.32 -15.34 24.42
C ILE A 276 34.71 -15.84 25.81
N ASP A 277 33.97 -16.80 26.37
CA ASP A 277 34.26 -17.33 27.70
C ASP A 277 35.63 -18.03 27.75
N ARG A 278 36.02 -18.75 26.69
CA ARG A 278 37.37 -19.36 26.57
C ARG A 278 38.48 -18.30 26.50
N VAL A 279 38.28 -17.23 25.72
CA VAL A 279 39.25 -16.12 25.63
C VAL A 279 39.40 -15.45 27.00
N GLU A 280 38.28 -15.19 27.67
CA GLU A 280 38.27 -14.62 29.02
C GLU A 280 38.97 -15.53 30.04
N ASP A 281 38.71 -16.84 30.02
CA ASP A 281 39.37 -17.81 30.91
C ASP A 281 40.87 -17.90 30.63
N SER A 282 41.28 -17.83 29.37
CA SER A 282 42.70 -17.79 28.98
C SER A 282 43.40 -16.54 29.53
N LEU A 283 42.79 -15.36 29.40
CA LEU A 283 43.34 -14.11 29.93
C LEU A 283 43.44 -14.12 31.46
N VAL A 284 42.41 -14.64 32.14
CA VAL A 284 42.39 -14.79 33.60
C VAL A 284 43.46 -15.78 34.06
N SER A 285 43.59 -16.92 33.38
CA SER A 285 44.63 -17.92 33.66
C SER A 285 46.03 -17.33 33.48
N HIS A 286 46.24 -16.53 32.44
CA HIS A 286 47.50 -15.83 32.24
C HIS A 286 47.78 -14.82 33.36
N GLY A 287 46.78 -14.01 33.75
CA GLY A 287 46.92 -13.08 34.87
C GLY A 287 47.25 -13.77 36.19
N ILE A 288 46.69 -14.95 36.44
CA ILE A 288 47.02 -15.79 37.61
C ILE A 288 48.45 -16.34 37.52
N SER A 289 48.91 -16.72 36.33
CA SER A 289 50.28 -17.24 36.13
C SER A 289 51.38 -16.19 36.37
N LEU A 290 51.04 -14.90 36.25
CA LEU A 290 51.95 -13.78 36.55
C LEU A 290 52.11 -13.53 38.06
N ILE A 291 51.30 -14.17 38.91
CA ILE A 291 51.38 -14.02 40.37
C ILE A 291 52.57 -14.86 40.88
N ARG A 292 53.71 -14.21 41.13
CA ARG A 292 54.90 -14.84 41.71
C ARG A 292 55.01 -14.54 43.21
N PRO A 293 55.59 -15.45 44.02
CA PRO A 293 55.88 -15.16 45.42
C PRO A 293 56.83 -13.96 45.53
N GLY A 294 56.38 -12.86 46.15
CA GLY A 294 57.17 -11.64 46.40
C GLY A 294 57.16 -10.59 45.29
N ASP A 295 56.57 -10.88 44.14
CA ASP A 295 56.36 -9.87 43.09
C ASP A 295 54.95 -10.03 42.49
N THR A 296 54.04 -9.17 42.95
CA THR A 296 52.65 -9.09 42.47
C THR A 296 52.41 -7.86 41.57
N GLN A 297 53.44 -7.04 41.33
CA GLN A 297 53.27 -5.78 40.59
C GLN A 297 52.95 -6.03 39.12
N GLU A 298 53.56 -7.06 38.51
CA GLU A 298 53.31 -7.44 37.13
C GLU A 298 51.87 -7.92 36.92
N ALA A 299 51.35 -8.76 37.82
CA ALA A 299 49.96 -9.22 37.81
C ALA A 299 48.96 -8.08 38.04
N ALA A 300 49.27 -7.13 38.94
CA ALA A 300 48.43 -5.96 39.18
C ALA A 300 48.38 -5.02 37.96
N ARG A 301 49.53 -4.77 37.32
CA ARG A 301 49.60 -3.98 36.08
C ARG A 301 48.85 -4.66 34.93
N PHE A 302 48.96 -5.97 34.80
CA PHE A 302 48.21 -6.74 33.79
C PHE A 302 46.69 -6.70 34.06
N MET A 303 46.28 -6.76 35.33
CA MET A 303 44.88 -6.62 35.72
C MET A 303 44.31 -5.25 35.36
N GLU A 304 45.03 -4.18 35.67
CA GLU A 304 44.58 -2.80 35.43
C GLU A 304 44.65 -2.39 33.94
N ASN A 305 45.76 -2.71 33.27
CA ASN A 305 46.01 -2.26 31.89
C ASN A 305 45.43 -3.20 30.83
N THR A 306 45.22 -4.48 31.14
CA THR A 306 44.79 -5.47 30.14
C THR A 306 43.45 -6.11 30.49
N LEU A 307 43.29 -6.69 31.69
CA LEU A 307 42.04 -7.40 32.03
C LEU A 307 40.85 -6.44 32.21
N SER A 308 41.07 -5.28 32.85
CA SER A 308 40.03 -4.25 33.01
C SER A 308 39.66 -3.61 31.67
N GLN A 309 40.67 -3.27 30.84
CA GLN A 309 40.44 -2.65 29.52
C GLN A 309 39.79 -3.61 28.52
N ALA A 310 40.12 -4.91 28.57
CA ALA A 310 39.49 -5.95 27.76
C ALA A 310 38.02 -6.17 28.16
N GLY A 311 37.58 -5.68 29.33
CA GLY A 311 36.23 -5.87 29.83
C GLY A 311 35.98 -7.30 30.29
N ILE A 312 36.87 -7.83 31.14
CA ILE A 312 36.62 -9.12 31.81
C ILE A 312 35.53 -8.94 32.86
N SER A 313 34.74 -9.99 33.11
CA SER A 313 33.70 -9.99 34.12
C SER A 313 34.26 -9.68 35.50
N ASN A 314 33.54 -8.83 36.24
CA ASN A 314 33.93 -8.42 37.60
C ASN A 314 34.14 -9.62 38.54
N SER A 315 33.41 -10.72 38.33
CA SER A 315 33.58 -11.95 39.10
C SER A 315 34.95 -12.61 38.89
N LYS A 316 35.44 -12.66 37.63
CA LYS A 316 36.74 -13.24 37.30
C LYS A 316 37.87 -12.27 37.63
N LEU A 317 37.67 -10.96 37.48
CA LEU A 317 38.61 -9.93 37.96
C LEU A 317 38.80 -10.03 39.49
N ALA A 318 37.71 -10.13 40.26
CA ALA A 318 37.78 -10.30 41.70
C ALA A 318 38.49 -11.60 42.12
N MET A 319 38.43 -12.66 41.30
CA MET A 319 39.19 -13.88 41.53
C MET A 319 40.71 -13.66 41.38
N VAL A 320 41.13 -12.91 40.37
CA VAL A 320 42.55 -12.54 40.18
C VAL A 320 43.02 -11.63 41.31
N ASP A 321 42.26 -10.59 41.65
CA ASP A 321 42.56 -9.66 42.73
C ASP A 321 42.68 -10.37 44.09
N ARG A 322 41.76 -11.29 44.39
CA ARG A 322 41.84 -12.13 45.60
C ARG A 322 43.12 -12.97 45.64
N LYS A 323 43.56 -13.52 44.50
CA LYS A 323 44.81 -14.29 44.42
C LYS A 323 46.05 -13.39 44.57
N ILE A 324 46.01 -12.17 44.05
CA ILE A 324 47.05 -11.16 44.26
C ILE A 324 47.18 -10.84 45.75
N LEU A 325 46.06 -10.51 46.41
CA LEU A 325 46.03 -10.21 47.85
C LEU A 325 46.54 -11.38 48.70
N GLN A 326 46.15 -12.62 48.37
CA GLN A 326 46.63 -13.81 49.07
C GLN A 326 48.14 -14.03 48.91
N ALA A 327 48.69 -13.76 47.73
CA ALA A 327 50.14 -13.87 47.49
C ALA A 327 50.92 -12.76 48.22
N SER A 328 50.40 -11.53 48.26
CA SER A 328 51.01 -10.43 49.01
C SER A 328 50.95 -10.65 50.53
N GLN A 329 49.85 -11.20 51.07
CA GLN A 329 49.73 -11.56 52.49
C GLN A 329 50.75 -12.63 52.89
N ARG A 330 50.90 -13.70 52.08
CA ARG A 330 51.90 -14.75 52.34
C ARG A 330 53.33 -14.23 52.35
N HIS A 331 53.65 -13.23 51.53
CA HIS A 331 54.98 -12.61 51.53
C HIS A 331 55.19 -11.69 52.74
N MET A 332 54.15 -10.95 53.18
CA MET A 332 54.23 -10.18 54.43
C MET A 332 54.36 -11.09 55.65
N ASP A 333 53.67 -12.23 55.69
CA ASP A 333 53.81 -13.21 56.77
C ASP A 333 55.22 -13.85 56.77
N ASP A 334 55.82 -14.07 55.59
CA ASP A 334 57.19 -14.62 55.46
C ASP A 334 58.29 -13.57 55.72
N GLU A 335 58.09 -12.29 55.34
CA GLU A 335 58.99 -11.18 55.69
C GLU A 335 58.87 -10.76 57.15
N THR A 336 57.68 -10.81 57.74
CA THR A 336 57.49 -10.59 59.18
C THR A 336 58.04 -11.77 59.98
N ALA A 337 57.88 -13.02 59.51
CA ALA A 337 58.57 -14.16 60.11
C ALA A 337 60.10 -14.06 60.00
N LYS A 338 60.64 -13.58 58.86
CA LYS A 338 62.08 -13.34 58.68
C LYS A 338 62.60 -12.12 59.44
N SER A 339 61.81 -11.06 59.63
CA SER A 339 62.19 -9.89 60.42
C SER A 339 62.07 -10.16 61.92
N VAL A 340 61.09 -10.96 62.35
CA VAL A 340 60.97 -11.50 63.71
C VAL A 340 62.07 -12.51 63.99
N ALA A 341 62.47 -13.37 63.04
CA ALA A 341 63.63 -14.25 63.19
C ALA A 341 64.95 -13.46 63.29
N ARG A 342 65.10 -12.37 62.53
CA ARG A 342 66.27 -11.45 62.65
C ARG A 342 66.25 -10.60 63.93
N GLN A 343 65.08 -10.27 64.47
CA GLN A 343 64.95 -9.58 65.76
C GLN A 343 65.09 -10.53 66.96
N LEU A 344 64.75 -11.82 66.81
CA LEU A 344 64.91 -12.84 67.83
C LEU A 344 66.35 -13.35 68.00
N GLU A 345 67.22 -13.16 67.00
CA GLU A 345 68.68 -13.33 67.19
C GLU A 345 69.34 -12.14 67.91
N GLY A 346 68.59 -11.07 68.19
CA GLY A 346 69.17 -9.81 68.60
C GLY A 346 68.38 -8.99 69.61
N LEU A 347 67.65 -9.60 70.55
CA LEU A 347 67.40 -9.07 71.92
C LEU A 347 66.42 -9.94 72.72
N ASN A 348 66.90 -10.43 73.86
CA ASN A 348 66.09 -10.82 75.01
C ASN A 348 65.35 -9.60 75.55
N GLY A 349 64.04 -9.75 75.83
CA GLY A 349 63.38 -9.06 76.95
C GLY A 349 62.34 -7.98 76.61
N ALA A 350 61.14 -8.23 77.14
CA ALA A 350 60.05 -7.29 77.47
C ALA A 350 59.04 -6.89 76.38
N ALA A 351 57.78 -7.26 76.65
CA ALA A 351 56.57 -6.77 76.01
C ALA A 351 56.36 -5.26 76.25
N PRO A 352 55.62 -4.58 75.35
CA PRO A 352 54.36 -4.02 75.82
C PRO A 352 53.20 -4.13 74.81
N THR A 353 52.03 -4.39 75.39
CA THR A 353 50.69 -4.09 74.92
C THR A 353 50.52 -2.66 74.39
N GLY A 354 49.93 -2.52 73.20
CA GLY A 354 49.42 -1.25 72.68
C GLY A 354 48.51 -1.49 71.47
N GLY A 355 47.21 -1.22 71.64
CA GLY A 355 46.17 -1.53 70.66
C GLY A 355 46.33 -0.77 69.33
N LEU A 356 46.40 -1.52 68.24
CA LEU A 356 46.13 -1.02 66.89
C LEU A 356 44.62 -1.03 66.66
N ILE A 357 44.07 0.16 66.38
CA ILE A 357 42.76 0.30 65.76
C ILE A 357 42.84 -0.33 64.37
N SER A 358 42.08 -1.40 64.15
CA SER A 358 41.99 -2.13 62.88
C SER A 358 41.48 -1.19 61.77
N THR A 359 42.28 -1.05 60.71
CA THR A 359 41.90 -0.37 59.46
C THR A 359 40.65 -0.97 58.79
N GLY A 360 40.24 -2.18 59.18
CA GLY A 360 38.99 -2.81 58.73
C GLY A 360 37.72 -2.09 59.19
N ASP A 361 37.73 -1.41 60.35
CA ASP A 361 36.53 -0.75 60.89
C ASP A 361 36.21 0.60 60.24
N ILE A 362 37.21 1.24 59.62
CA ILE A 362 37.05 2.50 58.86
C ILE A 362 36.59 2.21 57.43
N GLN A 363 37.10 1.14 56.79
CA GLN A 363 36.66 0.69 55.46
C GLN A 363 35.21 0.17 55.46
N GLY A 364 34.80 -0.58 56.49
CA GLY A 364 33.42 -1.07 56.63
C GLY A 364 32.39 0.06 56.77
N ARG A 365 32.72 1.14 57.49
CA ARG A 365 31.82 2.30 57.68
C ARG A 365 31.73 3.22 56.45
N LEU A 366 32.78 3.28 55.62
CA LEU A 366 32.76 4.02 54.35
C LEU A 366 31.99 3.25 53.26
N HIS A 367 32.12 1.92 53.20
CA HIS A 367 31.34 1.08 52.27
C HIS A 367 29.85 1.12 52.63
N SER A 368 29.49 0.96 53.91
CA SER A 368 28.07 1.02 54.32
C SER A 368 27.42 2.40 54.07
N ARG A 369 28.18 3.50 54.16
CA ARG A 369 27.67 4.84 53.83
C ARG A 369 27.54 5.05 52.33
N ARG A 370 28.51 4.59 51.54
CA ARG A 370 28.48 4.65 50.06
C ARG A 370 27.31 3.83 49.49
N ASP A 371 27.14 2.60 49.95
CA ASP A 371 26.02 1.74 49.55
C ASP A 371 24.66 2.35 49.93
N SER A 372 24.57 3.05 51.08
CA SER A 372 23.32 3.73 51.50
C SER A 372 23.00 4.98 50.68
N VAL A 373 24.01 5.66 50.16
CA VAL A 373 23.86 6.85 49.32
C VAL A 373 23.52 6.44 47.89
N GLU A 374 24.22 5.44 47.34
CA GLU A 374 23.92 4.83 46.03
C GLU A 374 22.50 4.23 45.99
N GLN A 375 22.06 3.54 47.06
CA GLN A 375 20.68 3.06 47.16
C GLN A 375 19.63 4.18 47.21
N ARG A 376 19.93 5.31 47.86
CA ARG A 376 19.02 6.47 47.91
C ARG A 376 18.92 7.18 46.56
N PHE A 377 20.04 7.37 45.86
CA PHE A 377 20.04 7.93 44.51
C PHE A 377 19.33 7.00 43.53
N ALA A 378 19.62 5.70 43.54
CA ALA A 378 18.94 4.71 42.71
C ALA A 378 17.41 4.67 42.97
N MET A 379 16.97 4.89 44.21
CA MET A 379 15.54 4.95 44.56
C MET A 379 14.86 6.24 44.06
N ILE A 380 15.54 7.38 44.12
CA ILE A 380 15.06 8.67 43.59
C ILE A 380 14.99 8.62 42.06
N GLU A 381 16.02 8.08 41.43
CA GLU A 381 16.12 7.90 39.98
C GLU A 381 15.05 6.91 39.47
N ALA A 382 14.85 5.78 40.16
CA ALA A 382 13.77 4.84 39.86
C ALA A 382 12.37 5.48 39.99
N LYS A 383 12.15 6.34 41.00
CA LYS A 383 10.90 7.10 41.15
C LYS A 383 10.70 8.13 40.04
N ALA A 384 11.75 8.85 39.65
CA ALA A 384 11.71 9.81 38.55
C ALA A 384 11.38 9.10 37.23
N ILE A 385 12.09 8.01 36.90
CA ILE A 385 11.82 7.18 35.72
C ILE A 385 10.38 6.64 35.74
N GLN A 386 9.88 6.19 36.89
CA GLN A 386 8.53 5.67 37.01
C GLN A 386 7.47 6.78 36.79
N HIS A 387 7.71 7.99 37.31
CA HIS A 387 6.86 9.16 37.08
C HIS A 387 6.82 9.54 35.60
N TYR A 388 7.98 9.67 34.95
CA TYR A 388 8.10 10.01 33.53
C TYR A 388 7.51 8.92 32.61
N ARG A 389 7.74 7.63 32.90
CA ARG A 389 7.09 6.51 32.17
C ARG A 389 5.58 6.52 32.34
N ARG A 390 5.05 6.99 33.47
CA ARG A 390 3.60 7.09 33.71
C ARG A 390 2.99 8.27 32.97
N GLU A 391 3.69 9.40 32.91
CA GLU A 391 3.23 10.59 32.17
C GLU A 391 3.29 10.37 30.65
N ASN A 392 4.38 9.78 30.14
CA ASN A 392 4.49 9.40 28.73
C ASN A 392 3.45 8.35 28.32
N ARG A 393 3.17 7.35 29.18
CA ARG A 393 2.07 6.41 28.94
C ARG A 393 0.70 7.10 28.90
N ARG A 394 0.47 8.16 29.70
CA ARG A 394 -0.78 8.94 29.65
C ARG A 394 -0.89 9.75 28.36
N LYS A 395 0.18 10.40 27.93
CA LYS A 395 0.23 11.16 26.66
C LYS A 395 0.05 10.21 25.46
N MET A 396 0.75 9.07 25.44
CA MET A 396 0.61 8.04 24.40
C MET A 396 -0.81 7.44 24.36
N ARG A 397 -1.43 7.15 25.51
CA ARG A 397 -2.82 6.67 25.56
C ARG A 397 -3.86 7.71 25.10
N ARG A 398 -3.58 9.01 25.20
CA ARG A 398 -4.45 10.05 24.63
C ARG A 398 -4.29 10.09 23.12
N PHE A 399 -3.04 10.05 22.65
CA PHE A 399 -2.69 9.95 21.24
C PHE A 399 -3.32 8.72 20.56
N ASP A 400 -3.15 7.52 21.12
CA ASP A 400 -3.73 6.28 20.59
C ASP A 400 -5.26 6.32 20.50
N ARG A 401 -5.92 7.11 21.36
CA ARG A 401 -7.36 7.30 21.35
C ARG A 401 -7.79 8.24 20.24
N GLU A 402 -7.06 9.33 20.04
CA GLU A 402 -7.31 10.27 18.94
C GLU A 402 -7.03 9.64 17.58
N HIS A 403 -5.92 8.92 17.45
CA HIS A 403 -5.57 8.21 16.22
C HIS A 403 -6.64 7.15 15.87
N ARG A 404 -7.02 6.29 16.84
CA ARG A 404 -8.12 5.33 16.62
C ARG A 404 -9.46 6.00 16.30
N ARG A 405 -9.72 7.21 16.81
CA ARG A 405 -10.93 7.97 16.47
C ARG A 405 -10.89 8.45 15.01
N LEU A 406 -9.75 8.97 14.56
CA LEU A 406 -9.54 9.38 13.16
C LEU A 406 -9.70 8.19 12.20
N THR A 407 -9.02 7.07 12.44
CA THR A 407 -9.11 5.88 11.59
C THR A 407 -10.55 5.36 11.50
N ARG A 408 -11.29 5.34 12.62
CA ARG A 408 -12.71 4.95 12.63
C ARG A 408 -13.58 5.92 11.84
N ASN A 409 -13.28 7.21 11.88
CA ASN A 409 -14.02 8.21 11.13
C ASN A 409 -13.77 8.10 9.63
N GLN A 410 -12.53 7.85 9.22
CA GLN A 410 -12.17 7.56 7.82
C GLN A 410 -12.87 6.31 7.31
N ALA A 411 -12.74 5.17 8.02
CA ALA A 411 -13.44 3.94 7.64
C ALA A 411 -14.96 4.13 7.51
N ARG A 412 -15.57 4.90 8.41
CA ARG A 412 -17.00 5.25 8.33
C ARG A 412 -17.33 6.12 7.12
N ALA A 413 -16.46 7.05 6.73
CA ALA A 413 -16.65 7.89 5.56
C ALA A 413 -16.55 7.04 4.28
N GLU A 414 -15.58 6.14 4.20
CA GLU A 414 -15.43 5.18 3.09
C GLU A 414 -16.63 4.23 2.97
N ASP A 415 -17.09 3.65 4.08
CA ASP A 415 -18.30 2.81 4.10
C ASP A 415 -19.53 3.57 3.58
N ARG A 416 -19.63 4.87 3.90
CA ARG A 416 -20.71 5.73 3.42
C ARG A 416 -20.56 6.02 1.92
N LEU A 417 -19.36 6.29 1.42
CA LEU A 417 -19.11 6.46 -0.02
C LEU A 417 -19.45 5.18 -0.78
N ALA A 418 -18.99 4.03 -0.31
CA ALA A 418 -19.31 2.73 -0.90
C ALA A 418 -20.83 2.49 -0.97
N ALA A 419 -21.56 2.79 0.11
CA ALA A 419 -23.01 2.66 0.14
C ALA A 419 -23.73 3.68 -0.78
N ILE A 420 -23.16 4.86 -1.02
CA ILE A 420 -23.68 5.82 -2.00
C ILE A 420 -23.42 5.32 -3.42
N THR A 421 -22.21 4.81 -3.70
CA THR A 421 -21.85 4.22 -4.99
C THR A 421 -22.75 3.03 -5.33
N GLU A 422 -23.01 2.13 -4.39
CA GLU A 422 -23.93 1.00 -4.58
C GLU A 422 -25.36 1.46 -4.91
N LEU A 423 -25.82 2.58 -4.35
CA LEU A 423 -27.10 3.18 -4.72
C LEU A 423 -27.09 3.76 -6.14
N LEU A 424 -25.98 4.38 -6.56
CA LEU A 424 -25.80 4.88 -7.92
C LEU A 424 -25.78 3.73 -8.94
N ASP A 425 -25.07 2.64 -8.64
CA ASP A 425 -24.99 1.45 -9.51
C ASP A 425 -26.34 0.76 -9.69
N ARG A 426 -27.20 0.81 -8.66
CA ARG A 426 -28.58 0.32 -8.74
C ARG A 426 -29.56 1.32 -9.36
N GLY A 427 -29.09 2.44 -9.92
CA GLY A 427 -29.93 3.48 -10.52
C GLY A 427 -30.78 4.28 -9.53
N ARG A 428 -30.49 4.24 -8.23
CA ARG A 428 -31.27 4.92 -7.17
C ARG A 428 -30.75 6.34 -6.87
N PHE A 429 -30.59 7.16 -7.90
CA PHE A 429 -29.93 8.48 -7.85
C PHE A 429 -30.50 9.44 -6.79
N ARG A 430 -31.83 9.56 -6.65
CA ARG A 430 -32.46 10.42 -5.62
C ARG A 430 -32.19 9.98 -4.18
N ARG A 431 -31.94 8.69 -3.95
CA ARG A 431 -31.57 8.17 -2.62
C ARG A 431 -30.07 8.35 -2.37
N ALA A 432 -29.25 8.14 -3.39
CA ALA A 432 -27.81 8.41 -3.35
C ALA A 432 -27.54 9.89 -3.00
N ARG A 433 -28.17 10.83 -3.71
CA ARG A 433 -28.04 12.28 -3.46
C ARG A 433 -28.42 12.67 -2.03
N ARG A 434 -29.60 12.24 -1.56
CA ARG A 434 -30.03 12.52 -0.17
C ARG A 434 -29.07 11.96 0.88
N ARG A 435 -28.45 10.81 0.61
CA ARG A 435 -27.48 10.19 1.52
C ARG A 435 -26.13 10.91 1.48
N TYR A 436 -25.70 11.36 0.31
CA TYR A 436 -24.54 12.23 0.13
C TYR A 436 -24.72 13.54 0.88
N ASP A 437 -25.80 14.28 0.61
CA ASP A 437 -26.06 15.60 1.21
C ASP A 437 -26.15 15.52 2.75
N ARG A 438 -26.74 14.45 3.29
CA ARG A 438 -26.83 14.21 4.74
C ARG A 438 -25.47 14.03 5.41
N HIS A 439 -24.49 13.47 4.69
CA HIS A 439 -23.17 13.16 5.24
C HIS A 439 -22.06 14.00 4.62
N ARG A 440 -22.41 15.08 3.91
CA ARG A 440 -21.49 15.91 3.14
C ARG A 440 -20.28 16.34 3.96
N ASP A 441 -20.50 16.96 5.11
CA ASP A 441 -19.40 17.47 5.94
C ASP A 441 -18.46 16.38 6.44
N ASP A 442 -18.99 15.24 6.88
CA ASP A 442 -18.20 14.09 7.32
C ASP A 442 -17.40 13.47 6.16
N LEU A 443 -17.99 13.43 4.96
CA LEU A 443 -17.35 12.92 3.75
C LEU A 443 -16.21 13.84 3.31
N PHE A 444 -16.41 15.16 3.34
CA PHE A 444 -15.36 16.14 3.03
C PHE A 444 -14.24 16.16 4.09
N ALA A 445 -14.55 15.85 5.35
CA ALA A 445 -13.57 15.85 6.42
C ALA A 445 -12.69 14.59 6.46
N TYR A 446 -13.21 13.43 6.03
CA TYR A 446 -12.55 12.13 6.27
C TYR A 446 -12.55 11.18 5.08
N GLY A 447 -13.22 11.52 3.97
CA GLY A 447 -13.31 10.68 2.78
C GLY A 447 -12.16 10.86 1.81
N ASP A 448 -11.91 9.82 1.01
CA ASP A 448 -10.99 9.86 -0.13
C ASP A 448 -11.52 10.82 -1.21
N ALA A 449 -10.70 11.77 -1.65
CA ALA A 449 -11.10 12.81 -2.60
C ALA A 449 -11.50 12.22 -3.96
N ARG A 450 -10.81 11.16 -4.41
CA ARG A 450 -11.12 10.51 -5.70
C ARG A 450 -12.48 9.82 -5.67
N SER A 451 -12.75 9.09 -4.60
CA SER A 451 -14.04 8.44 -4.39
C SER A 451 -15.18 9.45 -4.25
N LEU A 452 -14.94 10.58 -3.56
CA LEU A 452 -15.88 11.70 -3.52
C LEU A 452 -16.17 12.27 -4.90
N PHE A 453 -15.12 12.50 -5.70
CA PHE A 453 -15.22 13.04 -7.05
C PHE A 453 -16.11 12.15 -7.94
N ILE A 454 -15.84 10.84 -7.96
CA ILE A 454 -16.58 9.88 -8.75
C ILE A 454 -18.06 9.87 -8.34
N VAL A 455 -18.33 9.80 -7.04
CA VAL A 455 -19.70 9.83 -6.50
C VAL A 455 -20.40 11.12 -6.89
N ARG A 456 -19.73 12.28 -6.78
CA ARG A 456 -20.33 13.58 -7.07
C ARG A 456 -20.57 13.78 -8.56
N MET A 457 -19.61 13.42 -9.42
CA MET A 457 -19.76 13.48 -10.87
C MET A 457 -20.96 12.67 -11.35
N ARG A 458 -21.11 11.43 -10.86
CA ARG A 458 -22.26 10.57 -11.22
C ARG A 458 -23.60 11.09 -10.70
N ILE A 459 -23.60 11.81 -9.58
CA ILE A 459 -24.80 12.52 -9.11
C ILE A 459 -25.12 13.69 -10.06
N ASN A 460 -24.13 14.49 -10.43
CA ASN A 460 -24.32 15.68 -11.27
C ASN A 460 -24.70 15.35 -12.70
N GLU A 461 -24.13 14.31 -13.30
CA GLU A 461 -24.48 13.80 -14.63
C GLU A 461 -25.98 13.47 -14.73
N TYR A 462 -26.58 12.96 -13.65
CA TYR A 462 -28.00 12.64 -13.60
C TYR A 462 -28.91 13.86 -13.33
N PHE A 463 -28.41 14.89 -12.65
CA PHE A 463 -29.21 16.06 -12.25
C PHE A 463 -28.90 17.34 -13.05
N GLU A 464 -28.05 17.27 -14.08
CA GLU A 464 -27.68 18.37 -15.00
C GLU A 464 -27.18 19.65 -14.31
N THR A 465 -26.62 19.54 -13.12
CA THR A 465 -26.03 20.68 -12.39
C THR A 465 -24.60 20.92 -12.88
N HIS A 466 -24.43 21.93 -13.74
CA HIS A 466 -23.16 22.26 -14.39
C HIS A 466 -22.22 23.13 -13.53
N ASP A 467 -22.77 23.94 -12.60
CA ASP A 467 -21.99 24.76 -11.67
C ASP A 467 -22.16 24.26 -10.24
N ASP A 468 -21.22 23.46 -9.78
CA ASP A 468 -21.28 22.86 -8.45
C ASP A 468 -20.08 23.25 -7.58
N PRO A 469 -20.29 24.03 -6.50
CA PRO A 469 -19.21 24.43 -5.59
C PRO A 469 -18.52 23.24 -4.91
N ASP A 470 -19.16 22.06 -4.87
CA ASP A 470 -18.51 20.85 -4.37
C ASP A 470 -17.42 20.34 -5.30
N ILE A 471 -17.52 20.53 -6.63
CA ILE A 471 -16.48 20.07 -7.56
C ILE A 471 -15.19 20.86 -7.35
N ALA A 472 -15.26 22.19 -7.22
CA ALA A 472 -14.10 23.03 -6.92
C ALA A 472 -13.46 22.65 -5.57
N ARG A 473 -14.30 22.34 -4.56
CA ARG A 473 -13.82 21.90 -3.24
C ARG A 473 -13.16 20.51 -3.29
N ILE A 474 -13.67 19.60 -4.12
CA ILE A 474 -13.10 18.27 -4.34
C ILE A 474 -11.79 18.36 -5.11
N GLN A 475 -11.69 19.23 -6.11
CA GLN A 475 -10.44 19.48 -6.85
C GLN A 475 -9.34 20.02 -5.94
N ALA A 476 -9.66 20.98 -5.07
CA ALA A 476 -8.71 21.47 -4.06
C ALA A 476 -8.27 20.36 -3.09
N LEU A 477 -9.19 19.48 -2.69
CA LEU A 477 -8.89 18.29 -1.87
C LEU A 477 -8.02 17.27 -2.62
N GLN A 478 -8.22 17.11 -3.92
CA GLN A 478 -7.46 16.19 -4.76
C GLN A 478 -6.05 16.71 -5.03
N GLU A 479 -5.87 18.02 -5.14
CA GLU A 479 -4.56 18.66 -5.15
C GLU A 479 -3.85 18.51 -3.80
N GLU A 480 -4.57 18.69 -2.69
CA GLU A 480 -4.01 18.51 -1.33
C GLU A 480 -3.65 17.04 -1.01
N GLN A 481 -4.39 16.08 -1.59
CA GLN A 481 -4.17 14.63 -1.47
C GLN A 481 -3.29 14.03 -2.58
N SER A 482 -2.74 14.86 -3.47
CA SER A 482 -1.87 14.37 -4.55
C SER A 482 -0.55 13.84 -4.01
N ASP A 483 0.08 12.88 -4.71
CA ASP A 483 1.37 12.30 -4.30
C ASP A 483 2.46 13.37 -4.16
N SER A 484 2.43 14.42 -4.99
CA SER A 484 3.36 15.54 -4.90
C SER A 484 3.10 16.42 -3.68
N ALA A 485 1.83 16.67 -3.33
CA ALA A 485 1.46 17.39 -2.12
C ALA A 485 1.79 16.59 -0.85
N HIS A 486 1.55 15.27 -0.86
CA HIS A 486 1.94 14.37 0.22
C HIS A 486 3.46 14.28 0.38
N ALA A 487 4.24 14.25 -0.71
CA ALA A 487 5.70 14.31 -0.66
C ALA A 487 6.20 15.66 -0.12
N ALA A 488 5.61 16.77 -0.56
CA ALA A 488 5.94 18.10 -0.03
C ALA A 488 5.61 18.24 1.47
N LYS A 489 4.45 17.72 1.89
CA LYS A 489 4.01 17.69 3.29
C LYS A 489 4.89 16.76 4.14
N ALA A 490 5.30 15.61 3.60
CA ALA A 490 6.26 14.73 4.23
C ALA A 490 7.61 15.44 4.44
N ALA A 491 8.11 16.16 3.43
CA ALA A 491 9.33 16.97 3.53
C ALA A 491 9.21 18.11 4.57
N GLU A 492 8.05 18.79 4.63
CA GLU A 492 7.79 19.82 5.64
C GLU A 492 7.74 19.24 7.06
N VAL A 493 7.07 18.10 7.24
CA VAL A 493 7.00 17.37 8.51
C VAL A 493 8.40 16.93 8.95
N ILE A 494 9.22 16.43 8.02
CA ILE A 494 10.62 16.11 8.26
C ILE A 494 11.39 17.34 8.75
N GLY A 495 11.24 18.48 8.06
CA GLY A 495 11.84 19.74 8.47
C GLY A 495 11.45 20.12 9.91
N LYS A 496 10.16 20.04 10.25
CA LYS A 496 9.65 20.29 11.62
C LYS A 496 10.23 19.33 12.65
N ILE A 497 10.42 18.07 12.30
CA ILE A 497 11.04 17.09 13.19
C ILE A 497 12.49 17.48 13.47
N TYR A 498 13.26 17.82 12.43
CA TYR A 498 14.65 18.27 12.58
C TYR A 498 14.75 19.57 13.39
N THR A 499 13.90 20.57 13.12
CA THR A 499 13.88 21.82 13.90
C THR A 499 13.57 21.57 15.38
N ASN A 500 12.65 20.66 15.70
CA ASN A 500 12.37 20.31 17.10
C ASN A 500 13.51 19.52 17.75
N VAL A 501 14.20 18.68 16.99
CA VAL A 501 15.42 18.00 17.42
C VAL A 501 16.54 19.00 17.73
N GLU A 502 16.78 19.97 16.85
CA GLU A 502 17.79 21.03 17.03
C GLU A 502 17.48 21.91 18.24
N ASN A 503 16.21 22.25 18.43
CA ASN A 503 15.73 23.02 19.58
C ASN A 503 15.64 22.21 20.90
N ARG A 504 16.09 20.95 20.90
CA ARG A 504 16.05 20.02 22.04
C ARG A 504 14.63 19.67 22.54
N ASN A 505 13.60 19.85 21.71
CA ASN A 505 12.21 19.50 21.98
C ASN A 505 11.88 18.09 21.47
N PHE A 506 12.64 17.08 21.94
CA PHE A 506 12.59 15.72 21.39
C PHE A 506 11.24 15.02 21.53
N MET A 507 10.50 15.31 22.59
CA MET A 507 9.15 14.75 22.79
C MET A 507 8.16 15.27 21.74
N ASP A 508 8.28 16.53 21.33
CA ASP A 508 7.46 17.09 20.26
C ASP A 508 7.91 16.60 18.89
N ALA A 509 9.21 16.41 18.66
CA ALA A 509 9.74 15.76 17.47
C ALA A 509 9.22 14.32 17.31
N LEU A 510 9.25 13.52 18.38
CA LEU A 510 8.67 12.17 18.44
C LEU A 510 7.16 12.19 18.20
N LYS A 511 6.45 13.15 18.79
CA LYS A 511 5.02 13.31 18.59
C LYS A 511 4.71 13.60 17.12
N ILE A 512 5.42 14.52 16.49
CA ILE A 512 5.24 14.87 15.06
C ILE A 512 5.55 13.65 14.18
N TYR A 513 6.64 12.93 14.43
CA TYR A 513 7.01 11.71 13.71
C TYR A 513 5.92 10.62 13.80
N TYR A 514 5.43 10.32 15.01
CA TYR A 514 4.42 9.27 15.19
C TYR A 514 3.03 9.66 14.72
N THR A 515 2.70 10.96 14.72
CA THR A 515 1.41 11.46 14.18
C THR A 515 1.35 11.36 12.66
N ASN A 516 2.52 11.38 11.99
CA ASN A 516 2.62 11.37 10.54
C ASN A 516 3.32 10.12 10.01
N THR A 517 3.35 9.01 10.76
CA THR A 517 4.15 7.82 10.39
C THR A 517 3.73 7.23 9.05
N ASP A 518 2.44 7.18 8.75
CA ASP A 518 1.96 6.61 7.49
C ASP A 518 2.33 7.53 6.31
N LEU A 519 2.10 8.85 6.44
CA LEU A 519 2.53 9.85 5.47
C LEU A 519 4.05 9.77 5.20
N LEU A 520 4.85 9.69 6.27
CA LEU A 520 6.31 9.61 6.16
C LEU A 520 6.79 8.26 5.62
N ARG A 521 6.10 7.15 5.91
CA ARG A 521 6.46 5.84 5.40
C ARG A 521 6.16 5.71 3.91
N GLU A 522 5.06 6.29 3.46
CA GLU A 522 4.60 6.15 2.07
C GLU A 522 5.22 7.19 1.13
N HIS A 523 5.53 8.40 1.62
CA HIS A 523 5.92 9.52 0.77
C HIS A 523 7.25 10.19 1.12
N ALA A 524 7.91 9.83 2.24
CA ALA A 524 9.28 10.27 2.46
C ALA A 524 10.27 9.30 1.81
N HIS A 525 11.48 9.78 1.50
CA HIS A 525 12.57 8.89 1.09
C HIS A 525 12.85 7.84 2.17
N ASP A 526 12.89 6.56 1.78
CA ASP A 526 13.07 5.41 2.69
C ASP A 526 14.28 5.58 3.62
N GLU A 527 15.38 6.11 3.09
CA GLU A 527 16.60 6.41 3.84
C GLU A 527 16.38 7.50 4.90
N ALA A 528 15.67 8.57 4.55
CA ALA A 528 15.35 9.66 5.47
C ALA A 528 14.41 9.17 6.58
N PHE A 529 13.38 8.40 6.23
CA PHE A 529 12.42 7.86 7.20
C PHE A 529 13.09 6.91 8.21
N SER A 530 13.91 5.97 7.72
CA SER A 530 14.61 4.99 8.55
C SER A 530 15.70 5.64 9.42
N ALA A 531 16.52 6.52 8.84
CA ALA A 531 17.57 7.24 9.58
C ALA A 531 16.98 8.12 10.69
N MET A 532 15.87 8.81 10.42
CA MET A 532 15.21 9.69 11.38
C MET A 532 14.55 8.92 12.52
N ARG A 533 13.97 7.76 12.24
CA ARG A 533 13.47 6.84 13.26
C ARG A 533 14.59 6.38 14.19
N VAL A 534 15.69 5.90 13.62
CA VAL A 534 16.86 5.42 14.37
C VAL A 534 17.46 6.56 15.19
N TYR A 535 17.58 7.75 14.60
CA TYR A 535 18.10 8.94 15.28
C TYR A 535 17.22 9.35 16.46
N LEU A 536 15.90 9.48 16.27
CA LEU A 536 14.97 9.86 17.32
C LEU A 536 14.94 8.83 18.46
N LEU A 537 14.98 7.53 18.14
CA LEU A 537 15.02 6.47 19.15
C LEU A 537 16.37 6.43 19.89
N ARG A 538 17.48 6.64 19.18
CA ARG A 538 18.82 6.70 19.78
C ARG A 538 18.96 7.92 20.67
N ARG A 539 18.47 9.09 20.25
CA ARG A 539 18.49 10.31 21.06
C ARG A 539 17.54 10.22 22.25
N TYR A 540 16.35 9.66 22.06
CA TYR A 540 15.44 9.35 23.15
C TYR A 540 16.09 8.43 24.18
N ASN A 541 16.77 7.37 23.73
CA ASN A 541 17.54 6.53 24.62
C ASN A 541 18.69 7.31 25.24
N ASN A 542 19.47 8.12 24.52
CA ASN A 542 20.60 8.82 25.13
C ASN A 542 20.22 9.93 26.13
N GLU A 543 19.06 10.58 25.95
CA GLU A 543 18.62 11.67 26.83
C GLU A 543 17.70 11.21 27.96
N TYR A 544 17.01 10.08 27.78
CA TYR A 544 16.08 9.54 28.76
C TYR A 544 16.48 8.16 29.30
N SER A 545 17.55 7.54 28.79
CA SER A 545 18.33 6.52 29.50
C SER A 545 19.40 7.22 30.32
N LEU A 546 19.11 7.38 31.61
CA LEU A 546 20.03 7.05 32.70
C LEU A 546 21.52 7.31 32.38
N TYR A 547 21.88 8.58 32.33
CA TYR A 547 23.19 9.07 32.72
C TYR A 547 22.94 10.35 33.53
N ASP A 548 22.61 10.19 34.81
CA ASP A 548 23.20 11.08 35.80
C ASP A 548 24.53 10.42 36.19
N GLY A 549 25.63 11.07 35.80
CA GLY A 549 26.94 10.82 36.37
C GLY A 549 27.06 11.38 37.77
#